data_AF-A0A645ELI7-F1
#
_entry.id   AF-A0A645ELI7-F1
#
_cell.length_a   1.000
_cell.length_b   1.000
_cell.length_c   1.000
_cell.angle_alpha   90.00
_cell.angle_beta   90.00
_cell.angle_gamma   90.00
#
_symmetry.space_group_name_H-M   'P 1'
#
loop_
_entity.id
_entity.type
_entity.pdbx_description
1 polymer ?
#
loop_
_entity_poly.entity_id
_entity_poly.type
_entity_poly.pdbx_seq_one_letter_code
_entity_poly.pdbx_strand_id
1 'polypeptide(L)'
;MPAFYQGLFLSPTVVSGALKGAIFAANVYEKLGFVCVPNAAEDRHDIIQAVTLGSKEAMVAFCKGIQSAAPVDSYVNPEPWAMPGYDSDVIMAAGAFVQGSSIELSADGPIREPFAVYFQGGLTWYHAKLGILMSLQKLVDAGIVKL
;
A
#
# COMPACT_ATOMS: atom_id res chain seq x y z
N MET A 1 -8.99 -21.84 20.40
CA MET A 1 -8.27 -21.00 19.41
C MET A 1 -8.49 -21.43 17.94
N PRO A 2 -9.72 -21.68 17.43
CA PRO A 2 -9.89 -22.09 16.03
C PRO A 2 -9.32 -21.10 15.00
N ALA A 3 -9.56 -19.80 15.19
CA ALA A 3 -9.06 -18.74 14.31
C ALA A 3 -7.53 -18.70 14.20
N PHE A 4 -6.81 -19.00 15.29
CA PHE A 4 -5.34 -19.04 15.28
C PHE A 4 -4.83 -20.17 14.38
N TYR A 5 -5.35 -21.40 14.56
CA TYR A 5 -4.93 -22.54 13.75
C TYR A 5 -5.35 -22.42 12.28
N GLN A 6 -6.54 -21.88 12.03
CA GLN A 6 -7.00 -21.60 10.66
C GLN A 6 -6.13 -20.52 10.01
N GLY A 7 -5.82 -19.44 10.72
CA GLY A 7 -4.93 -18.37 10.25
C GLY A 7 -3.54 -18.90 9.93
N LEU A 8 -2.95 -19.72 10.81
CA LEU A 8 -1.65 -20.36 10.59
C LEU A 8 -1.68 -21.25 9.34
N PHE A 9 -2.72 -22.07 9.17
CA PHE A 9 -2.90 -22.93 7.99
C PHE A 9 -3.01 -22.12 6.69
N LEU A 10 -3.73 -21.00 6.70
CA LEU A 10 -3.93 -20.14 5.53
C LEU A 10 -2.75 -19.18 5.27
N SER A 11 -1.87 -18.98 6.25
CA SER A 11 -0.81 -17.97 6.21
C SER A 11 0.09 -18.05 4.96
N PRO A 12 0.52 -19.23 4.45
CA PRO A 12 1.38 -19.26 3.26
C PRO A 12 0.67 -18.74 2.01
N THR A 13 -0.63 -19.04 1.87
CA THR A 13 -1.45 -18.58 0.75
C THR A 13 -1.67 -17.07 0.80
N VAL A 14 -1.98 -16.55 1.98
CA VAL A 14 -2.20 -15.11 2.21
C VAL A 14 -0.91 -14.31 1.95
N VAL A 15 0.21 -14.76 2.51
CA VAL A 15 1.53 -14.15 2.30
C VAL A 15 1.91 -14.17 0.81
N SER A 16 1.65 -15.27 0.11
CA SER A 16 1.87 -15.34 -1.35
C SER A 16 1.03 -14.32 -2.12
N GLY A 17 -0.22 -14.07 -1.68
CA GLY A 17 -1.10 -13.05 -2.25
C GLY A 17 -0.54 -11.63 -2.08
N ALA A 18 -0.13 -11.29 -0.87
CA ALA A 18 0.49 -10.01 -0.54
C ALA A 18 1.81 -9.79 -1.31
N LEU A 19 2.66 -10.82 -1.38
CA LEU A 19 3.95 -10.76 -2.08
C LEU A 19 3.78 -10.53 -3.59
N LYS A 20 2.82 -11.21 -4.22
CA LYS A 20 2.46 -10.93 -5.62
C LYS A 20 2.00 -9.48 -5.80
N GLY A 21 1.23 -8.96 -4.84
CA GLY A 21 0.82 -7.56 -4.77
C GLY A 21 1.99 -6.59 -4.78
N ALA A 22 2.97 -6.81 -3.90
CA ALA A 22 4.20 -6.02 -3.81
C ALA A 22 4.99 -6.02 -5.13
N ILE A 23 5.22 -7.20 -5.71
CA ILE A 23 5.94 -7.34 -6.99
C ILE A 23 5.18 -6.65 -8.13
N PHE A 24 3.85 -6.76 -8.15
CA PHE A 24 3.03 -6.08 -9.14
C PHE A 24 3.09 -4.56 -9.00
N ALA A 25 3.06 -4.04 -7.78
CA ALA A 25 3.23 -2.62 -7.50
C ALA A 25 4.58 -2.12 -8.04
N ALA A 26 5.69 -2.80 -7.73
CA ALA A 26 7.00 -2.44 -8.28
C ALA A 26 7.00 -2.42 -9.82
N ASN A 27 6.46 -3.46 -10.46
CA ASN A 27 6.39 -3.55 -11.92
C ASN A 27 5.55 -2.43 -12.57
N VAL A 28 4.50 -1.96 -11.90
CA VAL A 28 3.66 -0.86 -12.40
C VAL A 28 4.39 0.47 -12.23
N TYR A 29 4.88 0.76 -11.03
CA TYR A 29 5.43 2.07 -10.68
C TYR A 29 6.82 2.32 -11.28
N GLU A 30 7.67 1.30 -11.43
CA GLU A 30 8.94 1.45 -12.15
C GLU A 30 8.76 1.82 -13.61
N LYS A 31 7.77 1.22 -14.29
CA LYS A 31 7.47 1.54 -15.69
C LYS A 31 6.98 2.97 -15.88
N LEU A 32 6.48 3.59 -14.82
CA LEU A 32 6.04 4.98 -14.79
C LEU A 32 7.13 5.94 -14.31
N GLY A 33 8.35 5.44 -14.07
CA GLY A 33 9.52 6.24 -13.70
C GLY A 33 9.69 6.48 -12.19
N PHE A 34 8.91 5.81 -11.33
CA PHE A 34 9.08 5.91 -9.88
C PHE A 34 10.15 4.95 -9.38
N VAL A 35 10.89 5.36 -8.35
CA VAL A 35 11.86 4.49 -7.67
C VAL A 35 11.14 3.56 -6.72
N CYS A 36 11.31 2.25 -6.89
CA CYS A 36 10.73 1.20 -6.05
C CYS A 36 11.82 0.47 -5.27
N VAL A 37 11.53 0.12 -4.02
CA VAL A 37 12.43 -0.68 -3.16
C VAL A 37 11.64 -1.74 -2.40
N PRO A 38 11.94 -3.04 -2.54
CA PRO A 38 12.79 -3.62 -3.58
C PRO A 38 12.23 -3.37 -4.98
N ASN A 39 13.10 -3.45 -5.98
CA ASN A 39 12.71 -3.32 -7.38
C ASN A 39 11.99 -4.58 -7.90
N ALA A 40 11.43 -4.52 -9.11
CA ALA A 40 10.60 -5.58 -9.69
C ALA A 40 11.32 -6.93 -9.89
N ALA A 41 12.66 -6.93 -9.95
CA ALA A 41 13.49 -8.11 -10.22
C ALA A 41 14.23 -8.63 -8.97
N GLU A 42 14.26 -7.87 -7.88
CA GLU A 42 14.92 -8.26 -6.64
C GLU A 42 14.16 -9.35 -5.89
N ASP A 43 14.94 -10.23 -5.24
CA ASP A 43 14.43 -11.24 -4.34
C ASP A 43 13.68 -10.61 -3.16
N ARG A 44 12.67 -11.34 -2.65
CA ARG A 44 11.76 -10.83 -1.61
C ARG A 44 11.89 -11.65 -0.34
N HIS A 45 12.02 -10.95 0.78
CA HIS A 45 12.17 -11.54 2.11
C HIS A 45 11.10 -11.08 3.12
N ASP A 46 10.27 -10.12 2.73
CA ASP A 46 9.09 -9.66 3.45
C ASP A 46 7.99 -9.26 2.44
N ILE A 47 6.89 -8.68 2.93
CA ILE A 47 5.75 -8.22 2.11
C ILE A 47 5.80 -6.71 1.81
N ILE A 48 6.85 -6.01 2.23
CA ILE A 48 6.94 -4.56 2.13
C ILE A 48 7.33 -4.17 0.71
N GLN A 49 6.64 -3.15 0.19
CA GLN A 49 7.02 -2.47 -1.04
C GLN A 49 7.05 -0.97 -0.80
N ALA A 50 8.22 -0.36 -0.95
CA ALA A 50 8.34 1.09 -0.95
C ALA A 50 8.26 1.65 -2.38
N VAL A 51 7.58 2.77 -2.55
CA VAL A 51 7.55 3.57 -3.79
C VAL A 51 7.85 5.02 -3.43
N THR A 52 8.86 5.61 -4.06
CA THR A 52 9.23 7.02 -3.87
C THR A 52 8.40 7.90 -4.79
N LEU A 53 7.44 8.64 -4.23
CA LEU A 53 6.44 9.36 -5.02
C LEU A 53 6.86 10.80 -5.36
N GLY A 54 7.88 11.34 -4.68
CA GLY A 54 8.51 12.62 -5.03
C GLY A 54 7.73 13.87 -4.62
N SER A 55 6.47 13.76 -4.19
CA SER A 55 5.71 14.88 -3.64
C SER A 55 4.68 14.46 -2.60
N LYS A 56 4.29 15.40 -1.73
CA LYS A 56 3.21 15.22 -0.76
C LYS A 56 1.88 14.89 -1.47
N GLU A 57 1.60 15.58 -2.57
CA GLU A 57 0.37 15.43 -3.34
C GLU A 57 0.24 14.01 -3.91
N ALA A 58 1.35 13.46 -4.42
CA ALA A 58 1.39 12.09 -4.91
C ALA A 58 1.19 11.07 -3.80
N MET A 59 1.82 11.27 -2.65
CA MET A 59 1.65 10.39 -1.50
C MET A 59 0.22 10.38 -0.96
N VAL A 60 -0.42 11.55 -0.89
CA VAL A 60 -1.82 11.69 -0.50
C VAL A 60 -2.75 11.02 -1.53
N ALA A 61 -2.53 11.26 -2.82
CA ALA A 61 -3.34 10.64 -3.88
C ALA A 61 -3.20 9.11 -3.89
N PHE A 62 -1.99 8.59 -3.71
CA PHE A 62 -1.73 7.16 -3.61
C PHE A 62 -2.50 6.53 -2.45
N CYS A 63 -2.38 7.10 -1.23
CA CYS A 63 -3.05 6.57 -0.05
C CYS A 63 -4.57 6.66 -0.16
N LYS A 64 -5.11 7.74 -0.74
CA LYS A 64 -6.55 7.85 -1.05
C LYS A 64 -7.02 6.73 -1.99
N GLY A 65 -6.22 6.37 -2.98
CA GLY A 65 -6.53 5.26 -3.87
C GLY A 65 -6.57 3.92 -3.15
N ILE A 66 -5.57 3.65 -2.30
CA ILE A 66 -5.55 2.43 -1.47
C ILE A 66 -6.77 2.36 -0.53
N GLN A 67 -7.09 3.46 0.18
CA GLN A 67 -8.24 3.50 1.08
C GLN A 67 -9.56 3.30 0.32
N SER A 68 -9.71 3.89 -0.87
CA SER A 68 -10.93 3.73 -1.68
C SER A 68 -11.14 2.29 -2.19
N ALA A 69 -10.09 1.48 -2.24
CA ALA A 69 -10.14 0.07 -2.60
C ALA A 69 -10.37 -0.85 -1.38
N ALA A 70 -10.41 -0.30 -0.17
CA ALA A 70 -10.49 -1.07 1.05
C ALA A 70 -11.90 -1.68 1.27
N PRO A 71 -12.02 -2.84 1.91
CA PRO A 71 -13.32 -3.44 2.22
C PRO A 71 -14.08 -2.69 3.33
N VAL A 72 -13.35 -2.01 4.23
CA VAL A 72 -13.90 -1.25 5.36
C VAL A 72 -13.49 0.21 5.22
N ASP A 73 -14.37 1.15 5.58
CA ASP A 73 -14.11 2.59 5.57
C ASP A 73 -13.62 3.17 4.24
N SER A 74 -14.01 2.57 3.11
CA SER A 74 -13.59 3.03 1.76
C SER A 74 -14.12 4.41 1.37
N TYR A 75 -15.14 4.90 2.07
CA TYR A 75 -15.68 6.25 1.89
C TYR A 75 -14.88 7.32 2.67
N VAL A 76 -13.97 6.92 3.55
CA VAL A 76 -13.14 7.83 4.34
C VAL A 76 -11.90 8.23 3.53
N ASN A 77 -11.53 9.51 3.59
CA ASN A 77 -10.31 10.00 2.97
C ASN A 77 -9.17 10.06 3.99
N PRO A 78 -8.04 9.39 3.77
CA PRO A 78 -6.88 9.53 4.64
C PRO A 78 -6.27 10.93 4.49
N GLU A 79 -5.88 11.51 5.61
CA GLU A 79 -5.20 12.80 5.71
C GLU A 79 -3.93 12.65 6.55
N PRO A 80 -2.86 13.41 6.26
CA PRO A 80 -1.70 13.47 7.13
C PRO A 80 -2.08 13.86 8.56
N TRP A 81 -1.57 13.14 9.54
CA TRP A 81 -1.80 13.42 10.95
C TRP A 81 -0.51 13.29 11.76
N ALA A 82 -0.37 14.14 12.79
CA ALA A 82 0.72 14.13 13.76
C ALA A 82 0.66 12.88 14.64
N MET A 83 1.15 11.76 14.11
CA MET A 83 1.18 10.48 14.80
C MET A 83 2.22 10.51 15.95
N PRO A 84 1.84 10.18 17.20
CA PRO A 84 2.78 10.17 18.32
C PRO A 84 4.00 9.28 18.05
N GLY A 85 5.20 9.80 18.30
CA GLY A 85 6.46 9.10 18.08
C GLY A 85 7.14 9.36 16.74
N TYR A 86 6.49 10.09 15.83
CA TYR A 86 7.08 10.54 14.56
C TYR A 86 7.43 12.03 14.62
N ASP A 87 8.51 12.39 13.92
CA ASP A 87 9.01 13.77 13.77
C ASP A 87 8.33 14.54 12.62
N SER A 88 7.53 13.85 11.81
CA SER A 88 6.72 14.39 10.73
C SER A 88 5.32 13.80 10.77
N ASP A 89 4.34 14.50 10.18
CA ASP A 89 3.01 13.92 9.94
C ASP A 89 3.14 12.60 9.17
N VAL A 90 2.26 11.64 9.48
CA VAL A 90 2.16 10.36 8.79
C VAL A 90 0.79 10.29 8.13
N ILE A 91 0.74 9.79 6.90
CA ILE A 91 -0.50 9.40 6.25
C ILE A 91 -0.62 7.88 6.28
N MET A 92 -1.83 7.36 6.49
CA MET A 92 -2.11 5.94 6.52
C MET A 92 -3.46 5.63 5.87
N ALA A 93 -3.49 4.62 5.00
CA ALA A 93 -4.67 3.96 4.47
C ALA A 93 -4.73 2.55 5.08
N ALA A 94 -5.78 2.28 5.86
CA ALA A 94 -5.89 1.09 6.70
C ALA A 94 -7.34 0.62 6.90
N GLY A 95 -8.11 0.55 5.81
CA GLY A 95 -9.49 0.01 5.80
C GLY A 95 -9.56 -1.51 5.96
N ALA A 96 -8.99 -2.04 7.05
CA ALA A 96 -8.90 -3.45 7.36
C ALA A 96 -10.07 -3.94 8.23
N PHE A 97 -10.39 -5.24 8.16
CA PHE A 97 -11.33 -5.88 9.08
C PHE A 97 -10.79 -5.95 10.51
N VAL A 98 -9.48 -6.21 10.65
CA VAL A 98 -8.79 -6.21 11.94
C VAL A 98 -7.97 -4.92 12.06
N GLN A 99 -8.26 -4.11 13.08
CA GLN A 99 -7.57 -2.85 13.30
C GLN A 99 -6.05 -3.05 13.42
N GLY A 100 -5.29 -2.32 12.62
CA GLY A 100 -3.83 -2.37 12.60
C GLY A 100 -3.24 -3.59 11.88
N SER A 101 -4.06 -4.40 11.19
CA SER A 101 -3.59 -5.53 10.39
C SER A 101 -2.87 -5.06 9.13
N SER A 102 -1.56 -5.30 9.06
CA SER A 102 -0.72 -4.99 7.88
C SER A 102 -0.61 -6.13 6.88
N ILE A 103 -1.16 -7.31 7.18
CA ILE A 103 -1.34 -8.39 6.20
C ILE A 103 -2.59 -8.14 5.33
N GLU A 104 -3.52 -7.33 5.82
CA GLU A 104 -4.56 -6.72 5.00
C GLU A 104 -3.96 -5.55 4.21
N LEU A 105 -4.61 -5.20 3.10
CA LEU A 105 -4.11 -4.19 2.18
C LEU A 105 -3.98 -2.84 2.90
N SER A 106 -2.77 -2.29 2.95
CA SER A 106 -2.50 -1.03 3.62
C SER A 106 -1.38 -0.24 2.92
N ALA A 107 -1.38 1.06 3.15
CA ALA A 107 -0.29 1.93 2.70
C ALA A 107 -0.09 3.09 3.67
N ASP A 108 1.15 3.38 4.01
CA ASP A 108 1.48 4.46 4.93
C ASP A 108 2.87 5.04 4.69
N GLY A 109 3.15 6.18 5.32
CA GLY A 109 4.51 6.69 5.40
C GLY A 109 4.58 8.14 5.90
N PRO A 110 5.80 8.61 6.22
CA PRO A 110 6.02 9.96 6.71
C PRO A 110 5.89 10.98 5.57
N ILE A 111 5.18 12.07 5.82
CA ILE A 111 5.07 13.22 4.91
C ILE A 111 6.35 14.07 5.01
N ARG A 112 7.42 13.57 4.40
CA ARG A 112 8.70 14.25 4.25
C ARG A 112 9.43 13.72 3.03
N GLU A 113 10.38 14.49 2.51
CA GLU A 113 11.21 14.03 1.39
C GLU A 113 11.91 12.69 1.71
N PRO A 114 11.97 11.74 0.75
CA PRO A 114 11.56 11.87 -0.66
C PRO A 114 10.09 11.45 -0.94
N PHE A 115 9.21 11.48 0.07
CA PHE A 115 7.82 11.05 0.01
C PHE A 115 7.67 9.58 -0.39
N ALA A 116 8.39 8.72 0.36
CA ALA A 116 8.30 7.29 0.21
C ALA A 116 7.02 6.77 0.88
N VAL A 117 6.19 6.06 0.12
CA VAL A 117 5.06 5.30 0.66
C VAL A 117 5.46 3.84 0.80
N TYR A 118 5.05 3.22 1.89
CA TYR A 118 5.20 1.80 2.18
C TYR A 118 3.85 1.14 1.97
N PHE A 119 3.76 0.32 0.93
CA PHE A 119 2.61 -0.51 0.59
C PHE A 119 2.87 -1.94 1.04
N GLN A 120 1.88 -2.57 1.66
CA GLN A 120 1.97 -3.97 2.08
C GLN A 120 0.60 -4.65 2.21
N GLY A 121 0.64 -5.97 2.28
CA GLY A 121 -0.53 -6.78 2.55
C GLY A 121 -1.48 -6.94 1.35
N GLY A 122 -2.60 -7.58 1.64
CA GLY A 122 -3.61 -8.01 0.68
C GLY A 122 -3.97 -9.47 0.91
N LEU A 123 -5.13 -9.71 1.56
CA LEU A 123 -5.59 -11.06 1.88
C LEU A 123 -5.74 -11.96 0.65
N THR A 124 -5.99 -11.35 -0.50
CA THR A 124 -6.00 -12.01 -1.80
C THR A 124 -5.19 -11.19 -2.80
N TRP A 125 -4.58 -11.89 -3.75
CA TRP A 125 -3.91 -11.26 -4.89
C TRP A 125 -4.83 -10.29 -5.65
N TYR A 126 -6.10 -10.65 -5.83
CA TYR A 126 -7.06 -9.83 -6.56
C TYR A 126 -7.33 -8.49 -5.87
N HIS A 127 -7.43 -8.50 -4.54
CA HIS A 127 -7.62 -7.28 -3.77
C HIS A 127 -6.36 -6.41 -3.77
N ALA A 128 -5.17 -7.01 -3.62
CA ALA A 128 -3.91 -6.29 -3.74
C ALA A 128 -3.78 -5.61 -5.11
N LYS A 129 -4.08 -6.34 -6.19
CA LYS A 129 -4.10 -5.80 -7.55
C LYS A 129 -5.08 -4.63 -7.70
N LEU A 130 -6.31 -4.78 -7.18
CA LEU A 130 -7.31 -3.70 -7.22
C LEU A 130 -6.81 -2.46 -6.49
N GLY A 131 -6.20 -2.62 -5.30
CA GLY A 131 -5.59 -1.53 -4.55
C GLY A 131 -4.58 -0.74 -5.36
N ILE A 132 -3.64 -1.43 -6.00
CA ILE A 132 -2.61 -0.80 -6.84
C ILE A 132 -3.21 -0.09 -8.06
N LEU A 133 -4.24 -0.68 -8.69
CA LEU A 133 -4.93 -0.02 -9.81
C LEU A 133 -5.67 1.25 -9.36
N MET A 134 -6.28 1.23 -8.16
CA MET A 134 -6.94 2.40 -7.60
C MET A 134 -5.96 3.49 -7.17
N SER A 135 -4.78 3.13 -6.63
CA SER A 135 -3.72 4.11 -6.34
C SER A 135 -3.22 4.78 -7.62
N LEU A 136 -3.01 4.00 -8.69
CA LEU A 136 -2.64 4.54 -9.99
C LEU A 136 -3.75 5.44 -10.57
N GLN A 137 -5.01 5.02 -10.50
CA GLN A 137 -6.14 5.82 -10.97
C GLN A 137 -6.19 7.18 -10.28
N LYS A 138 -5.98 7.24 -8.96
CA LYS A 138 -5.96 8.51 -8.21
C LYS A 138 -4.78 9.40 -8.57
N LEU A 139 -3.62 8.84 -8.92
CA LEU A 139 -2.50 9.63 -9.44
C LEU A 139 -2.79 10.20 -10.83
N VAL A 140 -3.50 9.47 -11.68
CA VAL A 140 -3.96 9.95 -12.99
C VAL A 140 -5.01 11.05 -12.82
N ASP A 141 -6.01 10.84 -11.96
CA ASP A 141 -7.04 11.85 -11.66
C ASP A 141 -6.43 13.16 -11.13
N ALA A 142 -5.35 13.06 -10.36
CA ALA A 142 -4.60 14.20 -9.83
C ALA A 142 -3.63 14.84 -10.84
N GLY A 143 -3.51 14.30 -12.06
CA GLY A 143 -2.62 14.81 -13.10
C GLY A 143 -1.13 14.55 -12.85
N ILE A 144 -0.79 13.67 -11.92
CA ILE A 144 0.59 13.34 -11.53
C ILE A 144 1.20 12.34 -12.51
N VAL A 145 0.41 11.36 -12.93
CA VAL A 145 0.79 10.33 -13.91
C VAL A 145 -0.03 10.49 -15.18
N LYS A 146 0.60 10.23 -16.32
CA LYS A 146 -0.07 10.12 -17.63
C LYS A 146 0.16 8.70 -18.17
N LEU A 147 -0.91 8.04 -18.62
CA LEU A 147 -0.89 6.68 -19.18
C LEU A 147 -0.96 6.70 -20.70
#